data_AF-A0A8X7SHP8-F1
#
_entry.id   AF-A0A8X7SHP8-F1
#
_cell.length_a   1.000
_cell.length_b   1.000
_cell.length_c   1.000
_cell.angle_alpha   90.00
_cell.angle_beta   90.00
_cell.angle_gamma   90.00
#
_symmetry.space_group_name_H-M   'P 1'
#
loop_
_entity.id
_entity.type
_entity.pdbx_description
1 polymer ?
#
loop_
_entity_poly.entity_id
_entity_poly.type
_entity_poly.pdbx_seq_one_letter_code
_entity_poly.pdbx_strand_id
1 'polypeptide(L)' 'MWLVCSDNQTLIRAISGETQAKEIIGIVKDIRSISSEFATVSFSFFPRSANVVADDLAKRTFQTSLLIVT' A
#
# COMPACT_ATOMS: atom_id res chain seq x y z
N MET A 1 -3.79 13.29 -12.79
CA MET A 1 -4.32 12.83 -11.49
C MET A 1 -3.95 11.37 -11.32
N TRP A 2 -3.05 11.06 -10.40
CA TRP A 2 -2.63 9.69 -10.12
C TRP A 2 -3.63 9.01 -9.19
N LEU A 3 -3.90 7.73 -9.43
CA LEU A 3 -4.74 6.90 -8.57
C LEU A 3 -3.92 5.69 -8.10
N VAL A 4 -3.79 5.56 -6.79
CA VAL A 4 -3.14 4.42 -6.14
C VAL A 4 -4.25 3.56 -5.53
N CYS A 5 -4.26 2.27 -5.89
CA CYS A 5 -5.25 1.32 -5.42
C CYS A 5 -4.62 0.29 -4.48
N SER A 6 -5.31 -0.06 -3.40
CA SER A 6 -4.90 -1.14 -2.51
C SER A 6 -6.11 -1.94 -2.05
N ASP A 7 -5.96 -3.27 -1.92
CA ASP A 7 -6.96 -4.14 -1.31
C ASP A 7 -6.87 -4.18 0.22
N ASN A 8 -6.00 -3.36 0.82
CA ASN A 8 -5.91 -3.20 2.26
C ASN A 8 -6.71 -1.97 2.74
N GLN A 9 -7.96 -2.20 3.15
CA GLN A 9 -8.84 -1.13 3.62
C GLN A 9 -8.29 -0.38 4.84
N THR A 10 -7.62 -1.07 5.76
CA THR A 10 -7.01 -0.46 6.94
C THR A 10 -5.93 0.55 6.55
N LEU A 11 -5.10 0.20 5.57
CA LEU A 11 -4.06 1.09 5.04
C LEU A 11 -4.66 2.33 4.36
N ILE A 12 -5.68 2.14 3.52
CA ILE A 12 -6.36 3.25 2.84
C ILE A 12 -6.96 4.23 3.84
N ARG A 13 -7.63 3.72 4.89
CA ARG A 13 -8.18 4.56 5.97
C ARG A 13 -7.09 5.29 6.75
N ALA A 14 -5.96 4.63 7.02
CA ALA A 14 -4.85 5.25 7.72
C ALA A 14 -4.20 6.38 6.90
N ILE A 15 -3.98 6.18 5.60
CA ILE A 15 -3.45 7.21 4.69
C ILE A 15 -4.42 8.39 4.59
N SER A 16 -5.72 8.11 4.50
CA SER A 16 -6.78 9.12 4.40
C SER A 16 -7.03 9.87 5.72
N GLY A 17 -6.43 9.41 6.83
CA GLY A 17 -6.60 10.02 8.15
C GLY A 17 -7.91 9.65 8.85
N GLU A 18 -8.65 8.67 8.32
CA GLU A 18 -9.89 8.16 8.91
C GLU A 18 -9.63 7.29 10.13
N THR A 19 -8.49 6.60 10.18
CA THR A 19 -8.08 5.74 11.30
C THR A 19 -6.64 6.02 11.71
N GLN A 20 -6.36 5.92 13.01
CA GLN A 20 -5.00 6.05 13.53
C GLN A 20 -4.40 4.67 13.79
N ALA A 21 -3.50 4.24 12.92
CA ALA A 21 -2.79 2.97 13.05
C ALA A 21 -1.35 3.24 13.53
N LYS A 22 -1.15 3.25 14.86
CA LYS A 22 0.12 3.63 15.50
C LYS A 22 1.32 2.79 15.03
N GLU A 23 1.10 1.51 14.74
CA GLU A 23 2.13 0.59 14.26
C GLU A 23 2.72 1.00 12.91
N ILE A 24 1.92 1.64 12.05
CA ILE A 24 2.32 2.02 10.69
C ILE A 24 2.42 3.54 10.51
N ILE A 25 2.41 4.32 11.60
CA ILE A 25 2.36 5.79 11.52
C ILE A 25 3.57 6.39 10.79
N GLY A 26 4.75 5.78 10.93
CA GLY A 26 5.96 6.15 10.17
C GLY A 26 5.75 5.94 8.68
N ILE A 27 5.29 4.77 8.27
CA ILE A 27 5.00 4.42 6.87
C ILE A 27 3.97 5.38 6.27
N VAL A 28 2.88 5.67 7.00
CA VAL A 28 1.84 6.61 6.55
C VAL A 28 2.41 8.02 6.37
N LYS A 29 3.31 8.47 7.26
CA LYS A 29 4.00 9.75 7.14
C LYS A 29 4.87 9.79 5.88
N ASP A 30 5.63 8.73 5.61
CA ASP A 30 6.49 8.64 4.43
C ASP A 30 5.67 8.66 3.13
N ILE A 31 4.58 7.90 3.07
CA ILE A 31 3.64 7.92 1.94
C ILE A 31 3.13 9.33 1.69
N ARG A 32 2.69 10.05 2.73
CA ARG A 32 2.20 11.43 2.60
C ARG A 32 3.29 12.41 2.16
N SER A 33 4.52 12.22 2.65
CA SER A 33 5.67 13.03 2.23
C SER A 33 5.93 12.86 0.74
N ILE A 34 6.04 11.63 0.25
CA ILE A 34 6.25 11.32 -1.18
C ILE A 34 5.05 11.81 -2.01
N SER A 35 3.84 11.64 -1.50
CA SER A 35 2.61 12.10 -2.15
C SER A 35 2.56 13.60 -2.39
N SER A 36 3.23 14.39 -1.53
CA SER A 36 3.28 15.85 -1.65
C SER A 36 4.08 16.34 -2.87
N GLU A 37 4.92 15.48 -3.45
CA GLU A 37 5.67 15.78 -4.67
C GLU A 37 4.80 15.69 -5.93
N PHE A 38 3.63 15.06 -5.84
CA PHE A 38 2.70 14.93 -6.95
C PHE A 38 1.68 16.08 -6.95
N ALA A 39 1.41 16.66 -8.12
CA ALA A 39 0.39 17.70 -8.27
C ALA A 39 -1.01 17.24 -7.86
N THR A 40 -1.35 15.96 -8.08
CA THR A 40 -2.61 15.36 -7.62
C THR A 40 -2.47 13.84 -7.55
N VAL A 41 -2.68 13.27 -6.37
CA VAL A 41 -2.73 11.83 -6.11
C VAL A 41 -3.95 11.48 -5.25
N SER A 42 -4.56 10.33 -5.51
CA SER A 42 -5.69 9.82 -4.74
C SER A 42 -5.45 8.35 -4.37
N PHE A 43 -5.98 7.96 -3.21
CA PHE A 43 -5.88 6.59 -2.69
C PHE A 43 -7.26 5.97 -2.64
N SER A 44 -7.41 4.76 -3.17
CA SER A 44 -8.70 4.06 -3.17
C SER A 44 -8.56 2.61 -2.79
N PHE A 45 -9.59 2.10 -2.12
CA PHE A 45 -9.74 0.68 -1.90
C PHE A 45 -10.35 0.02 -3.13
N PHE A 46 -9.85 -1.17 -3.46
CA PHE A 46 -10.48 -2.04 -4.45
C PHE A 46 -10.36 -3.52 -4.04
N PRO A 47 -11.26 -4.40 -4.52
CA PRO A 47 -11.28 -5.80 -4.08
C PRO A 47 -9.98 -6.54 -4.42
N ARG A 48 -9.58 -7.49 -3.58
CA ARG A 48 -8.40 -8.35 -3.82
C ARG A 48 -8.46 -9.11 -5.15
N SER A 49 -9.67 -9.46 -5.61
CA SER A 49 -9.90 -10.07 -6.93
C SER A 49 -9.51 -9.17 -8.10
N ALA A 50 -9.37 -7.87 -7.88
CA ALA A 50 -8.86 -6.90 -8.85
C ALA A 50 -7.37 -6.59 -8.65
N ASN A 51 -6.76 -6.96 -7.50
CA ASN A 51 -5.35 -6.74 -7.19
C ASN A 51 -4.45 -7.97 -7.43
N VAL A 52 -4.87 -8.88 -8.32
CA VAL A 52 -4.22 -10.20 -8.51
C VAL A 52 -2.75 -10.07 -8.90
N VAL A 53 -2.41 -9.11 -9.76
CA VAL A 53 -1.04 -8.94 -10.25
C VAL A 53 -0.08 -8.53 -9.12
N ALA A 54 -0.47 -7.55 -8.30
CA ALA A 54 0.38 -7.11 -7.19
C ALA A 54 0.46 -8.18 -6.08
N ASP A 55 -0.66 -8.86 -5.80
CA ASP A 55 -0.71 -9.94 -4.82
C ASP A 55 0.15 -11.14 -5.23
N ASP A 56 0.09 -11.55 -6.50
CA ASP A 56 0.92 -12.64 -7.03
C ASP A 56 2.40 -12.27 -7.02
N LEU A 57 2.74 -11.04 -7.42
CA LEU A 57 4.13 -10.57 -7.38
C LEU A 57 4.67 -10.58 -5.95
N ALA A 58 3.91 -10.07 -4.98
CA ALA A 58 4.31 -10.06 -3.57
C ALA A 58 4.54 -11.49 -3.04
N LYS A 59 3.65 -12.44 -3.38
CA LYS A 59 3.78 -13.85 -3.00
C LYS A 59 5.04 -14.49 -3.59
N ARG A 60 5.32 -14.28 -4.87
CA ARG A 60 6.52 -14.80 -5.53
C ARG A 60 7.78 -14.25 -4.89
N THR A 61 7.85 -12.93 -4.69
CA THR A 61 9.02 -12.30 -4.05
C THR A 61 9.23 -12.83 -2.64
N PHE A 62 8.16 -13.00 -1.86
CA PHE A 62 8.25 -13.58 -0.53
C PHE A 62 8.81 -15.01 -0.57
N GLN A 63 8.31 -15.86 -1.45
CA GLN A 63 8.81 -17.24 -1.64
C GLN A 63 10.28 -17.25 -2.05
N THR A 64 10.68 -16.39 -3.00
CA THR A 64 12.07 -16.28 -3.44
C THR A 64 12.98 -15.80 -2.31
N SER A 65 12.56 -14.81 -1.51
CA SER A 65 13.34 -14.32 -0.38
C SER A 65 13.57 -15.40 0.68
N LEU A 66 12.58 -16.27 0.92
CA LEU A 66 12.72 -17.40 1.83
C LEU A 66 13.75 -18.42 1.32
N LEU A 67 13.80 -18.62 0.01
CA LEU A 67 14.69 -19.58 -0.65
C LEU A 67 16.15 -19.10 -0.71
N ILE A 68 16.38 -17.78 -0.71
CA ILE A 68 17.74 -17.19 -0.68
C ILE A 68 18.35 -17.24 0.73
N VAL A 69 17.53 -17.37 1.77
CA VAL A 69 17.96 -17.36 3.18
C VAL A 69 18.17 -18.78 3.75
N THR A 70 17.82 -19.83 2.99
CA THR A 70 18.07 -21.25 3.30
C THR A 70 19.19 -21.82 2.45
#